data_AF-A0AB36E956-F1
#
_entry.id   AF-A0AB36E956-F1
#
_cell.length_a   1.000
_cell.length_b   1.000
_cell.length_c   1.000
_cell.angle_alpha   90.00
_cell.angle_beta   90.00
_cell.angle_gamma   90.00
#
_symmetry.space_group_name_H-M   'P 1'
#
loop_
_entity.id
_entity.type
_entity.pdbx_description
1 polymer ?
#
loop_
_entity_poly.entity_id
_entity_poly.type
_entity_poly.pdbx_seq_one_letter_code
_entity_poly.pdbx_strand_id
1 'polypeptide(L)'
;MKKQVSTLSLIALAVFSIWQYFTEHKKDTKPAPTTTQQQSQSAVKNTKDFGNYDVIMRDDAIGQNKNAPVDYYILALSWSPAFCEKQRAQYGNNLPDSAQYQCSTKNQFGWVVHGLWPQNANARSVTDHPRFCKGDLAPLPVETLEPYLSISPGAKLLQGEWEKHGSCAFDSAEAYFKQEKALFESLSLPNEQLSRKELFQWMKQNNPQLKGAYLGASHNELFICYDRQWQVIDCPK
;
A
#
# COMPACT_ATOMS: atom_id res chain seq x y z
N MET A 1 43.93 68.94 3.90
CA MET A 1 44.62 68.19 4.97
C MET A 1 43.82 66.91 5.25
N LYS A 2 44.36 65.73 4.89
CA LYS A 2 43.74 64.41 5.14
C LYS A 2 44.05 63.97 6.58
N LYS A 3 43.05 63.55 7.35
CA LYS A 3 43.25 62.80 8.59
C LYS A 3 42.98 61.32 8.33
N GLN A 4 44.00 60.50 8.56
CA GLN A 4 43.94 59.03 8.53
C GLN A 4 43.09 58.55 9.71
N VAL A 5 42.14 57.67 9.44
CA VAL A 5 41.44 56.90 10.47
C VAL A 5 42.12 55.54 10.59
N SER A 6 42.51 55.22 11.83
CA SER A 6 43.26 54.04 12.25
C SER A 6 42.55 52.73 11.90
N THR A 7 43.25 51.86 11.18
CA THR A 7 42.81 50.53 10.73
C THR A 7 42.72 49.49 11.86
N LEU A 8 43.07 49.85 13.10
CA LEU A 8 43.07 48.93 14.24
C LEU A 8 41.67 48.68 14.84
N SER A 9 40.68 49.55 14.61
CA SER A 9 39.32 49.37 15.17
C SER A 9 38.42 48.45 14.35
N LEU A 10 38.70 48.24 13.06
CA LEU A 10 37.89 47.37 12.19
C LEU A 10 38.15 45.87 12.42
N ILE A 11 39.35 45.50 12.88
CA ILE A 11 39.69 44.10 13.13
C ILE A 11 39.04 43.60 14.44
N ALA A 12 38.96 44.44 15.47
CA ALA A 12 38.35 44.06 16.75
C ALA A 12 36.84 43.80 16.62
N LEU A 13 36.11 44.56 15.79
CA LEU A 13 34.68 44.35 15.55
C LEU A 13 34.41 43.08 14.73
N ALA A 14 35.26 42.74 13.76
CA ALA A 14 35.09 41.53 12.97
C ALA A 14 35.33 40.25 13.81
N VAL A 15 36.29 40.26 14.73
CA VAL A 15 36.57 39.10 15.59
C VAL A 15 35.45 38.87 16.62
N PHE A 16 34.85 39.93 17.16
CA PHE A 16 33.72 39.81 18.10
C PHE A 16 32.44 39.28 17.43
N SER A 17 32.17 39.70 16.18
CA SER A 17 31.02 39.19 15.41
C SER A 17 31.16 37.71 15.03
N ILE A 18 32.38 37.24 14.75
CA ILE A 18 32.63 35.82 14.48
C ILE A 18 32.48 35.00 15.77
N TRP A 19 32.95 35.50 16.92
CA TRP A 19 32.83 34.76 18.17
C TRP A 19 31.36 34.60 18.60
N GLN A 20 30.53 35.65 18.50
CA GLN A 20 29.09 35.53 18.77
C GLN A 20 28.38 34.55 17.82
N TYR A 21 28.67 34.60 16.52
CA TYR A 21 28.09 33.66 15.54
C TYR A 21 28.41 32.20 15.86
N PHE A 22 29.62 31.90 16.35
CA PHE A 22 30.01 30.55 16.72
C PHE A 22 29.56 30.13 18.13
N THR A 23 29.32 31.06 19.06
CA THR A 23 28.82 30.73 20.41
C THR A 23 27.31 30.52 20.48
N GLU A 24 26.52 31.12 19.58
CA GLU A 24 25.05 30.96 19.57
C GLU A 24 24.55 29.70 18.86
N HIS A 25 25.40 29.01 18.08
CA HIS A 25 25.05 27.75 17.42
C HIS A 25 25.35 26.47 18.24
N LYS A 26 25.78 26.60 19.50
CA LYS A 26 25.82 25.46 20.44
C LYS A 26 24.56 25.44 21.30
N LYS A 27 23.42 25.14 20.66
CA LYS A 27 22.20 24.72 21.36
C LYS A 27 21.93 23.26 21.03
N ASP A 28 22.29 22.41 21.99
CA ASP A 28 21.76 21.06 22.25
C ASP A 28 21.19 20.33 21.03
N THR A 29 22.09 19.80 20.20
CA THR A 29 21.72 18.71 19.30
C THR A 29 21.52 17.47 20.17
N LYS A 30 20.31 17.34 20.71
CA LYS A 30 19.78 16.03 21.12
C LYS A 30 20.04 15.09 19.94
N PRO A 31 20.57 13.86 20.15
CA PRO A 31 20.77 12.94 19.04
C PRO A 31 19.45 12.88 18.28
N ALA A 32 19.47 13.22 17.00
CA ALA A 32 18.38 12.88 16.11
C ALA A 32 18.11 11.39 16.36
N PRO A 33 16.85 10.96 16.56
CA PRO A 33 16.59 9.54 16.60
C PRO A 33 17.15 9.00 15.29
N THR A 34 18.17 8.16 15.40
CA THR A 34 18.73 7.42 14.28
C THR A 34 17.53 6.87 13.55
N THR A 35 17.19 7.48 12.42
CA THR A 35 16.21 6.92 11.53
C THR A 35 16.95 5.69 11.04
N THR A 36 16.71 4.57 11.72
CA THR A 36 17.08 3.27 11.22
C THR A 36 16.44 3.25 9.84
N GLN A 37 17.25 3.50 8.81
CA GLN A 37 16.91 3.13 7.47
C GLN A 37 16.56 1.66 7.61
N GLN A 38 15.27 1.39 7.61
CA GLN A 38 14.74 0.05 7.58
C GLN A 38 15.14 -0.42 6.19
N GLN A 39 16.36 -0.95 6.09
CA GLN A 39 16.78 -1.74 4.95
C GLN A 39 15.63 -2.70 4.71
N SER A 40 15.04 -2.61 3.51
CA SER A 40 14.14 -3.61 2.98
C SER A 40 14.96 -4.89 2.79
N GLN A 41 15.28 -5.55 3.90
CA GLN A 41 15.71 -6.92 3.90
C GLN A 41 14.48 -7.69 3.46
N SER A 42 14.55 -8.25 2.25
CA SER A 42 13.62 -9.24 1.73
C SER A 42 13.10 -10.11 2.88
N ALA A 43 11.79 -10.04 3.11
CA ALA A 43 11.12 -10.88 4.10
C ALA A 43 11.00 -12.33 3.62
N VAL A 44 11.45 -12.64 2.39
CA VAL A 44 11.36 -13.96 1.79
C VAL A 44 12.74 -14.59 1.77
N LYS A 45 13.12 -15.22 2.88
CA LYS A 45 14.36 -16.01 2.93
C LYS A 45 14.27 -17.32 2.13
N ASN A 46 13.07 -17.71 1.68
CA ASN A 46 12.85 -18.98 0.99
C ASN A 46 11.66 -18.90 0.01
N THR A 47 11.94 -18.88 -1.30
CA THR A 47 10.92 -18.86 -2.36
C THR A 47 10.07 -20.15 -2.40
N LYS A 48 10.49 -21.20 -1.69
CA LYS A 48 9.72 -22.45 -1.53
C LYS A 48 8.46 -22.26 -0.69
N ASP A 49 8.35 -21.19 0.10
CA ASP A 49 7.18 -20.93 0.95
C ASP A 49 5.93 -20.55 0.15
N PHE A 50 6.04 -20.31 -1.17
CA PHE A 50 4.91 -19.92 -2.01
C PHE A 50 4.24 -21.06 -2.77
N GLY A 51 4.81 -22.28 -2.72
CA GLY A 51 4.28 -23.42 -3.47
C GLY A 51 4.10 -23.10 -4.97
N ASN A 52 3.06 -23.67 -5.58
CA ASN A 52 2.61 -23.24 -6.90
C ASN A 52 1.67 -22.03 -6.77
N TYR A 53 2.18 -20.85 -7.10
CA TYR A 53 1.44 -19.59 -7.07
C TYR A 53 0.83 -19.20 -8.42
N ASP A 54 1.00 -20.03 -9.45
CA ASP A 54 0.30 -19.86 -10.72
C ASP A 54 -1.21 -19.93 -10.51
N VAL A 55 -1.94 -19.04 -11.17
CA VAL A 55 -3.40 -18.99 -11.09
C VAL A 55 -3.95 -19.28 -12.47
N ILE A 56 -4.67 -20.39 -12.59
CA ILE A 56 -5.30 -20.78 -13.85
C ILE A 56 -6.56 -19.93 -14.04
N MET A 57 -6.40 -18.74 -14.61
CA MET A 57 -7.49 -17.75 -14.73
C MET A 57 -8.55 -18.15 -15.74
N ARG A 58 -8.24 -19.09 -16.66
CA ARG A 58 -9.23 -19.67 -17.57
C ARG A 58 -10.42 -20.32 -16.84
N ASP A 59 -10.21 -20.75 -15.60
CA ASP A 59 -11.20 -21.45 -14.78
C ASP A 59 -11.94 -20.50 -13.81
N ASP A 60 -11.73 -19.18 -13.90
CA ASP A 60 -12.45 -18.20 -13.09
C ASP A 60 -13.96 -18.29 -13.34
N ALA A 61 -14.72 -18.55 -12.28
CA ALA A 61 -16.16 -18.78 -12.37
C ALA A 61 -16.98 -17.56 -12.81
N ILE A 62 -16.42 -16.34 -12.74
CA ILE A 62 -17.08 -15.10 -13.17
C ILE A 62 -16.78 -14.85 -14.66
N GLY A 63 -15.58 -15.22 -15.12
CA GLY A 63 -15.19 -15.18 -16.52
C GLY A 63 -14.58 -13.85 -16.97
N GLN A 64 -14.27 -13.79 -18.26
CA GLN A 64 -13.56 -12.67 -18.89
C GLN A 64 -14.51 -11.53 -19.25
N ASN A 65 -14.09 -10.29 -18.98
CA ASN A 65 -14.69 -9.10 -19.58
C ASN A 65 -13.61 -8.07 -19.92
N LYS A 66 -12.95 -8.31 -21.06
CA LYS A 66 -11.83 -7.50 -21.54
C LYS A 66 -12.23 -6.18 -22.21
N ASN A 67 -13.52 -6.00 -22.50
CA ASN A 67 -14.03 -4.85 -23.26
C ASN A 67 -14.73 -3.81 -22.37
N ALA A 68 -14.94 -4.11 -21.08
CA ALA A 68 -15.52 -3.14 -20.15
C ALA A 68 -14.58 -1.93 -19.96
N PRO A 69 -15.13 -0.71 -19.87
CA PRO A 69 -14.33 0.48 -19.60
C PRO A 69 -13.82 0.47 -18.16
N VAL A 70 -12.65 1.09 -17.97
CA VAL A 70 -12.11 1.44 -16.66
C VAL A 70 -12.48 2.89 -16.38
N ASP A 71 -13.44 3.10 -15.49
CA ASP A 71 -13.95 4.42 -15.10
C ASP A 71 -13.39 4.90 -13.76
N TYR A 72 -13.15 3.96 -12.84
CA TYR A 72 -12.60 4.23 -11.51
C TYR A 72 -11.87 3.00 -10.96
N TYR A 73 -11.28 3.12 -9.77
CA TYR A 73 -10.58 2.04 -9.10
C TYR A 73 -11.10 1.86 -7.67
N ILE A 74 -11.11 0.62 -7.20
CA ILE A 74 -11.31 0.27 -5.79
C ILE A 74 -9.99 -0.25 -5.23
N LEU A 75 -9.43 0.41 -4.23
CA LEU A 75 -8.43 -0.21 -3.36
C LEU A 75 -9.17 -1.04 -2.30
N ALA A 76 -9.02 -2.36 -2.38
CA ALA A 76 -9.57 -3.30 -1.41
C ALA A 76 -8.51 -3.66 -0.37
N LEU A 77 -8.83 -3.36 0.90
CA LEU A 77 -7.98 -3.66 2.05
C LEU A 77 -8.66 -4.72 2.91
N SER A 78 -7.92 -5.74 3.32
CA SER A 78 -8.40 -6.83 4.16
C SER A 78 -7.78 -6.74 5.56
N TRP A 79 -8.60 -6.93 6.60
CA TRP A 79 -8.12 -7.10 7.96
C TRP A 79 -7.61 -8.53 8.14
N SER A 80 -6.29 -8.68 8.13
CA SER A 80 -5.61 -9.99 8.11
C SER A 80 -5.97 -10.90 9.30
N PRO A 81 -6.08 -10.41 10.56
CA PRO A 81 -6.45 -11.27 11.69
C PRO A 81 -7.81 -11.96 11.49
N ALA A 82 -8.83 -11.24 11.01
CA ALA A 82 -10.14 -11.80 10.74
C ALA A 82 -10.15 -12.74 9.52
N PHE A 83 -9.37 -12.42 8.48
CA PHE A 83 -9.16 -13.35 7.36
C PHE A 83 -8.54 -14.67 7.85
N CYS A 84 -7.46 -14.60 8.63
CA CYS A 84 -6.77 -15.79 9.12
C CYS A 84 -7.59 -16.60 10.13
N GLU A 85 -8.42 -15.95 10.95
CA GLU A 85 -9.39 -16.65 11.78
C GLU A 85 -10.36 -17.48 10.93
N LYS A 86 -10.92 -16.90 9.86
CA LYS A 86 -11.80 -17.63 8.93
C LYS A 86 -11.07 -18.79 8.25
N GLN A 87 -9.82 -18.58 7.79
CA GLN A 87 -9.03 -19.65 7.18
C GLN A 87 -8.81 -20.81 8.16
N ARG A 88 -8.47 -20.54 9.42
CA ARG A 88 -8.30 -21.58 10.44
C ARG A 88 -9.63 -22.23 10.83
N ALA A 89 -10.73 -21.50 10.86
CA ALA A 89 -12.06 -22.07 11.10
C ALA A 89 -12.45 -23.06 9.99
N GLN A 90 -12.06 -22.78 8.74
CA GLN A 90 -12.36 -23.63 7.60
C GLN A 90 -11.41 -24.83 7.44
N TYR A 91 -10.10 -24.62 7.64
CA TYR A 91 -9.07 -25.61 7.30
C TYR A 91 -8.33 -26.20 8.52
N GLY A 92 -8.62 -25.71 9.73
CA GLY A 92 -7.90 -26.06 10.95
C GLY A 92 -6.41 -25.71 10.85
N ASN A 93 -5.56 -26.66 11.23
CA ASN A 93 -4.10 -26.53 11.13
C ASN A 93 -3.56 -26.77 9.71
N ASN A 94 -4.39 -27.24 8.78
CA ASN A 94 -4.00 -27.59 7.41
C ASN A 94 -4.30 -26.43 6.46
N LEU A 95 -3.72 -25.26 6.74
CA LEU A 95 -3.92 -24.07 5.91
C LEU A 95 -3.44 -24.32 4.46
N PRO A 96 -4.19 -23.87 3.44
CA PRO A 96 -3.72 -23.94 2.06
C PRO A 96 -2.45 -23.11 1.88
N ASP A 97 -1.55 -23.52 0.99
CA ASP A 97 -0.27 -22.84 0.73
C ASP A 97 -0.43 -21.33 0.50
N SER A 98 -1.50 -20.93 -0.21
CA SER A 98 -1.81 -19.52 -0.48
C SER A 98 -2.12 -18.69 0.77
N ALA A 99 -2.50 -19.30 1.88
CA ALA A 99 -2.77 -18.64 3.15
C ALA A 99 -1.63 -18.82 4.17
N GLN A 100 -0.68 -19.74 3.94
CA GLN A 100 0.35 -20.05 4.93
C GLN A 100 1.24 -18.85 5.23
N TYR A 101 1.67 -18.10 4.20
CA TYR A 101 2.53 -16.93 4.41
C TYR A 101 1.83 -15.88 5.29
N GLN A 102 0.58 -15.54 4.98
CA GLN A 102 -0.19 -14.54 5.75
C GLN A 102 -0.58 -15.02 7.15
N CYS A 103 -0.96 -16.30 7.30
CA CYS A 103 -1.64 -16.81 8.49
C CYS A 103 -0.79 -17.73 9.37
N SER A 104 0.47 -17.98 9.03
CA SER A 104 1.41 -18.68 9.91
C SER A 104 1.65 -17.87 11.20
N THR A 105 2.03 -18.55 12.28
CA THR A 105 2.32 -17.93 13.59
C THR A 105 3.56 -17.03 13.59
N LYS A 106 4.39 -17.10 12.55
CA LYS A 106 5.63 -16.31 12.41
C LYS A 106 5.38 -14.91 11.88
N ASN A 107 4.26 -14.70 11.18
CA ASN A 107 3.91 -13.44 10.57
C ASN A 107 2.68 -12.84 11.26
N GLN A 108 2.70 -11.53 11.46
CA GLN A 108 1.59 -10.79 12.05
C GLN A 108 1.30 -9.58 11.17
N PHE A 109 0.24 -9.68 10.38
CA PHE A 109 -0.25 -8.60 9.54
C PHE A 109 -1.49 -7.97 10.17
N GLY A 110 -1.61 -6.65 10.05
CA GLY A 110 -2.84 -5.91 10.33
C GLY A 110 -3.68 -5.78 9.05
N TRP A 111 -3.88 -4.55 8.60
CA TRP A 111 -4.44 -4.29 7.28
C TRP A 111 -3.45 -4.66 6.18
N VAL A 112 -3.96 -5.30 5.13
CA VAL A 112 -3.19 -5.69 3.94
C VAL A 112 -3.98 -5.32 2.69
N VAL A 113 -3.29 -5.11 1.58
CA VAL A 113 -3.89 -4.95 0.26
C VAL A 113 -4.40 -6.31 -0.21
N HIS A 114 -5.70 -6.40 -0.43
CA HIS A 114 -6.28 -7.49 -1.22
C HIS A 114 -5.98 -7.23 -2.69
N GLY A 115 -6.33 -6.05 -3.21
CA GLY A 115 -5.98 -5.64 -4.57
C GLY A 115 -6.49 -4.25 -4.94
N LEU A 116 -6.09 -3.76 -6.11
CA LEU A 116 -6.57 -2.53 -6.74
C LEU A 116 -7.38 -2.86 -8.00
N TRP A 117 -8.69 -2.75 -7.91
CA TRP A 117 -9.58 -3.26 -8.94
C TRP A 117 -10.06 -2.14 -9.86
N PRO A 118 -9.74 -2.18 -11.16
CA PRO A 118 -10.38 -1.32 -12.15
C PRO A 118 -11.88 -1.65 -12.24
N GLN A 119 -12.72 -0.61 -12.26
CA GLN A 119 -14.16 -0.75 -12.21
C GLN A 119 -14.85 0.03 -13.33
N ASN A 120 -15.98 -0.51 -13.78
CA ASN A 120 -16.93 0.12 -14.69
C ASN A 120 -18.03 0.82 -13.88
N ALA A 121 -18.24 2.12 -14.10
CA ALA A 121 -19.22 2.92 -13.37
C ALA A 121 -20.68 2.54 -13.67
N ASN A 122 -20.92 1.86 -14.79
CA ASN A 122 -22.24 1.41 -15.21
C ASN A 122 -22.48 -0.09 -14.96
N ALA A 123 -21.59 -0.74 -14.20
CA ALA A 123 -21.74 -2.14 -13.86
C ALA A 123 -22.98 -2.37 -13.00
N ARG A 124 -23.74 -3.42 -13.34
CA ARG A 124 -24.92 -3.86 -12.56
C ARG A 124 -24.65 -5.18 -11.84
N SER A 125 -23.55 -5.84 -12.18
CA SER A 125 -23.11 -7.10 -11.62
C SER A 125 -21.59 -7.22 -11.70
N VAL A 126 -21.03 -8.18 -10.96
CA VAL A 126 -19.58 -8.42 -10.92
C VAL A 126 -18.98 -8.79 -12.29
N THR A 127 -19.78 -9.30 -13.23
CA THR A 127 -19.36 -9.64 -14.59
C THR A 127 -19.21 -8.42 -15.49
N ASP A 128 -19.82 -7.28 -15.13
CA ASP A 128 -19.81 -6.07 -15.96
C ASP A 128 -18.54 -5.21 -15.80
N HIS A 129 -17.69 -5.56 -14.82
CA HIS A 129 -16.42 -4.87 -14.57
C HIS A 129 -15.28 -5.40 -15.47
N PRO A 130 -14.21 -4.61 -15.71
CA PRO A 130 -13.02 -5.05 -16.44
C PRO A 130 -12.31 -6.18 -15.70
N ARG A 131 -12.18 -7.33 -16.36
CA ARG A 131 -11.64 -8.55 -15.74
C ARG A 131 -10.91 -9.44 -16.73
N PHE A 132 -9.81 -10.01 -16.27
CA PHE A 132 -9.05 -11.04 -17.00
C PHE A 132 -8.66 -10.55 -18.41
N CYS A 133 -8.29 -9.27 -18.56
CA CYS A 133 -8.30 -8.59 -19.85
C CYS A 133 -7.19 -9.06 -20.81
N LYS A 134 -6.06 -9.54 -20.29
CA LYS A 134 -4.94 -10.09 -21.08
C LYS A 134 -4.95 -11.62 -21.20
N GLY A 135 -5.99 -12.29 -20.69
CA GLY A 135 -6.04 -13.75 -20.68
C GLY A 135 -5.13 -14.37 -19.62
N ASP A 136 -4.93 -15.68 -19.70
CA ASP A 136 -4.16 -16.51 -18.75
C ASP A 136 -2.68 -16.18 -18.94
N LEU A 137 -2.06 -15.55 -17.94
CA LEU A 137 -0.67 -15.10 -18.04
C LEU A 137 0.26 -16.10 -17.37
N ALA A 138 1.51 -16.13 -17.83
CA ALA A 138 2.53 -16.89 -17.14
C ALA A 138 2.74 -16.34 -15.71
N PRO A 139 3.13 -17.19 -14.75
CA PRO A 139 3.49 -16.75 -13.42
C PRO A 139 4.62 -15.72 -13.49
N LEU A 140 4.45 -14.61 -12.77
CA LEU A 140 5.47 -13.57 -12.68
C LEU A 140 6.73 -14.09 -11.97
N PRO A 141 7.93 -13.60 -12.33
CA PRO A 141 9.13 -13.87 -11.56
C PRO A 141 8.93 -13.50 -10.08
N VAL A 142 9.45 -14.31 -9.16
CA VAL A 142 9.26 -14.08 -7.71
C VAL A 142 9.82 -12.72 -7.29
N GLU A 143 10.90 -12.29 -7.95
CA GLU A 143 11.56 -10.99 -7.73
C GLU A 143 10.63 -9.80 -8.05
N THR A 144 9.65 -9.98 -8.95
CA THR A 144 8.62 -8.97 -9.23
C THR A 144 7.61 -8.87 -8.08
N LEU A 145 7.29 -9.99 -7.41
CA LEU A 145 6.28 -10.07 -6.36
C LEU A 145 6.83 -9.70 -4.97
N GLU A 146 8.07 -10.12 -4.70
CA GLU A 146 8.71 -10.05 -3.39
C GLU A 146 8.63 -8.68 -2.69
N PRO A 147 8.84 -7.53 -3.38
CA PRO A 147 8.78 -6.21 -2.75
C PRO A 147 7.41 -5.83 -2.19
N TYR A 148 6.35 -6.52 -2.62
CA TYR A 148 4.96 -6.20 -2.29
C TYR A 148 4.34 -7.14 -1.26
N LEU A 149 5.02 -8.24 -0.91
CA LEU A 149 4.54 -9.22 0.07
C LEU A 149 4.35 -8.66 1.48
N SER A 150 5.03 -7.56 1.82
CA SER A 150 4.84 -6.90 3.12
C SER A 150 3.49 -6.20 3.23
N ILE A 151 2.88 -5.81 2.10
CA ILE A 151 1.57 -5.14 2.07
C ILE A 151 0.46 -6.05 1.56
N SER A 152 0.76 -7.03 0.71
CA SER A 152 -0.19 -8.00 0.16
C SER A 152 0.41 -9.42 0.31
N PRO A 153 0.16 -10.10 1.43
CA PRO A 153 0.96 -11.24 1.85
C PRO A 153 0.54 -12.55 1.19
N GLY A 154 0.84 -12.69 -0.10
CA GLY A 154 0.74 -13.97 -0.78
C GLY A 154 1.12 -13.88 -2.26
N ALA A 155 2.05 -14.72 -2.72
CA ALA A 155 2.44 -14.74 -4.12
C ALA A 155 1.26 -15.11 -5.04
N LYS A 156 0.44 -16.09 -4.65
CA LYS A 156 -0.76 -16.49 -5.41
C LYS A 156 -1.83 -15.39 -5.44
N LEU A 157 -1.93 -14.61 -4.36
CA LEU A 157 -2.80 -13.44 -4.29
C LEU A 157 -2.31 -12.40 -5.30
N LEU A 158 -1.06 -11.97 -5.20
CA LEU A 158 -0.46 -10.99 -6.12
C LEU A 158 -0.58 -11.42 -7.60
N GLN A 159 -0.25 -12.67 -7.92
CA GLN A 159 -0.39 -13.21 -9.28
C GLN A 159 -1.84 -13.09 -9.76
N GLY A 160 -2.80 -13.58 -8.95
CA GLY A 160 -4.21 -13.55 -9.32
C GLY A 160 -4.75 -12.13 -9.49
N GLU A 161 -4.39 -11.20 -8.60
CA GLU A 161 -4.82 -9.80 -8.67
C GLU A 161 -4.25 -9.09 -9.89
N TRP A 162 -2.99 -9.36 -10.24
CA TRP A 162 -2.42 -8.86 -11.48
C TRP A 162 -3.18 -9.39 -12.71
N GLU A 163 -3.33 -10.70 -12.83
CA GLU A 163 -3.95 -11.29 -14.02
C GLU A 163 -5.40 -10.88 -14.19
N LYS A 164 -6.15 -10.90 -13.08
CA LYS A 164 -7.59 -10.66 -13.07
C LYS A 164 -7.95 -9.19 -13.14
N HIS A 165 -7.20 -8.33 -12.46
CA HIS A 165 -7.56 -6.93 -12.27
C HIS A 165 -6.50 -5.99 -12.85
N GLY A 166 -5.25 -6.08 -12.40
CA GLY A 166 -4.19 -5.14 -12.81
C GLY A 166 -3.98 -5.09 -14.32
N SER A 167 -4.01 -6.23 -15.00
CA SER A 167 -3.78 -6.37 -16.44
C SER A 167 -4.80 -5.63 -17.31
N CYS A 168 -5.94 -5.23 -16.73
CA CYS A 168 -6.99 -4.46 -17.40
C CYS A 168 -6.72 -2.96 -17.51
N ALA A 169 -5.83 -2.42 -16.68
CA ALA A 169 -5.61 -0.97 -16.59
C ALA A 169 -4.15 -0.54 -16.57
N PHE A 170 -3.22 -1.50 -16.51
CA PHE A 170 -1.78 -1.24 -16.41
C PHE A 170 -1.00 -2.02 -17.47
N ASP A 171 0.08 -1.42 -17.95
CA ASP A 171 0.95 -2.02 -18.97
C ASP A 171 1.85 -3.12 -18.40
N SER A 172 2.21 -3.03 -17.11
CA SER A 172 3.07 -3.98 -16.39
C SER A 172 2.60 -4.26 -14.96
N ALA A 173 2.97 -5.43 -14.44
CA ALA A 173 2.67 -5.83 -13.06
C ALA A 173 3.39 -4.93 -12.05
N GLU A 174 4.62 -4.52 -12.36
CA GLU A 174 5.42 -3.62 -11.53
C GLU A 174 4.73 -2.26 -11.36
N ALA A 175 4.16 -1.70 -12.44
CA ALA A 175 3.41 -0.45 -12.36
C ALA A 175 2.15 -0.59 -11.51
N TYR A 176 1.44 -1.72 -11.65
CA TYR A 176 0.25 -2.05 -10.88
C TYR A 176 0.55 -2.13 -9.38
N PHE A 177 1.48 -2.99 -8.98
CA PHE A 177 1.83 -3.20 -7.57
C PHE A 177 2.47 -1.95 -6.94
N LYS A 178 3.24 -1.18 -7.70
CA LYS A 178 3.79 0.11 -7.22
C LYS A 178 2.68 1.11 -6.91
N GLN A 179 1.63 1.15 -7.74
CA GLN A 179 0.49 2.02 -7.50
C GLN A 179 -0.33 1.57 -6.28
N GLU A 180 -0.58 0.26 -6.15
CA GLU A 180 -1.20 -0.33 -4.95
C GLU A 180 -0.45 0.06 -3.68
N LYS A 181 0.87 -0.13 -3.67
CA LYS A 181 1.74 0.21 -2.55
C LYS A 181 1.70 1.69 -2.23
N ALA A 182 1.77 2.56 -3.23
CA ALA A 182 1.72 4.01 -3.03
C ALA A 182 0.39 4.45 -2.38
N LEU A 183 -0.75 3.89 -2.83
CA LEU A 183 -2.04 4.20 -2.23
C LEU A 183 -2.13 3.67 -0.80
N PHE A 184 -1.70 2.43 -0.55
CA PHE A 184 -1.72 1.83 0.78
C PHE A 184 -0.85 2.61 1.78
N GLU A 185 0.38 2.94 1.41
CA GLU A 185 1.32 3.67 2.26
C GLU A 185 0.94 5.14 2.50
N SER A 186 0.03 5.69 1.68
CA SER A 186 -0.54 7.02 1.90
C SER A 186 -1.59 7.07 3.02
N LEU A 187 -2.02 5.91 3.53
CA LEU A 187 -3.08 5.79 4.52
C LEU A 187 -2.50 5.60 5.92
N SER A 188 -3.07 6.34 6.86
CA SER A 188 -3.08 5.91 8.26
C SER A 188 -4.17 4.86 8.41
N LEU A 189 -3.87 3.74 9.09
CA LEU A 189 -4.79 2.61 9.31
C LEU A 189 -4.81 2.22 10.79
N PRO A 190 -5.97 1.82 11.36
CA PRO A 190 -6.03 1.42 12.75
C PRO A 190 -5.31 0.08 12.94
N ASN A 191 -4.70 -0.12 14.11
CA ASN A 191 -3.99 -1.35 14.47
C ASN A 191 -4.90 -2.38 15.18
N GLU A 192 -6.20 -2.16 15.15
CA GLU A 192 -7.22 -3.02 15.76
C GLU A 192 -8.43 -3.17 14.84
N GLN A 193 -9.25 -4.19 15.11
CA GLN A 193 -10.50 -4.37 14.40
C GLN A 193 -11.57 -3.44 14.96
N LEU A 194 -12.13 -2.59 14.10
CA LEU A 194 -13.22 -1.69 14.44
C LEU A 194 -14.53 -2.15 13.79
N SER A 195 -15.68 -1.80 14.38
CA SER A 195 -16.94 -1.95 13.66
C SER A 195 -16.94 -1.08 12.41
N ARG A 196 -17.76 -1.40 11.40
CA ARG A 196 -17.81 -0.62 10.14
C ARG A 196 -18.01 0.89 10.38
N LYS A 197 -18.86 1.27 11.34
CA LYS A 197 -19.14 2.67 11.66
C LYS A 197 -17.91 3.36 12.25
N GLU A 198 -17.27 2.72 13.23
CA GLU A 198 -16.06 3.23 13.89
C GLU A 198 -14.89 3.29 12.91
N LEU A 199 -14.71 2.26 12.08
CA LEU A 199 -13.69 2.21 11.04
C LEU A 199 -13.82 3.41 10.10
N PHE A 200 -15.02 3.69 9.59
CA PHE A 200 -15.22 4.82 8.68
C PHE A 200 -14.96 6.17 9.37
N GLN A 201 -15.37 6.32 10.63
CA GLN A 201 -15.08 7.52 11.41
C GLN A 201 -13.57 7.70 11.61
N TRP A 202 -12.89 6.65 12.06
CA TRP A 202 -11.46 6.63 12.29
C TRP A 202 -10.69 6.96 11.00
N MET A 203 -11.05 6.32 9.87
CA MET A 203 -10.41 6.56 8.57
C MET A 203 -10.52 8.03 8.16
N LYS A 204 -11.72 8.62 8.27
CA LYS A 204 -11.94 10.03 7.91
C LYS A 204 -11.26 11.02 8.85
N GLN A 205 -11.09 10.66 10.12
CA GLN A 205 -10.41 11.50 11.11
C GLN A 205 -8.89 11.52 10.88
N ASN A 206 -8.31 10.38 10.51
CA ASN A 206 -6.85 10.22 10.39
C ASN A 206 -6.33 10.36 8.96
N ASN A 207 -7.22 10.39 7.96
CA ASN A 207 -6.87 10.58 6.55
C ASN A 207 -7.68 11.75 5.97
N PRO A 208 -7.13 13.00 6.00
CA PRO A 208 -7.85 14.18 5.54
C PRO A 208 -8.41 14.08 4.11
N GLN A 209 -7.71 13.36 3.23
CA GLN A 209 -8.13 13.09 1.85
C GLN A 209 -9.43 12.26 1.76
N LEU A 210 -9.81 11.53 2.81
CA LEU A 210 -11.02 10.70 2.85
C LEU A 210 -12.22 11.42 3.48
N LYS A 211 -12.04 12.61 4.06
CA LYS A 211 -13.04 13.28 4.93
C LYS A 211 -14.43 13.40 4.29
N GLY A 212 -14.47 13.77 3.01
CA GLY A 212 -15.70 13.96 2.24
C GLY A 212 -16.24 12.68 1.59
N ALA A 213 -15.42 11.64 1.46
CA ALA A 213 -15.73 10.50 0.62
C ALA A 213 -16.61 9.45 1.33
N TYR A 214 -17.48 8.80 0.57
CA TYR A 214 -18.12 7.56 0.98
C TYR A 214 -17.16 6.39 0.80
N LEU A 215 -16.93 5.64 1.89
CA LEU A 215 -16.12 4.43 1.90
C LEU A 215 -17.03 3.21 1.78
N GLY A 216 -16.55 2.15 1.10
CA GLY A 216 -17.24 0.86 1.06
C GLY A 216 -16.67 -0.10 2.10
N ALA A 217 -17.44 -1.12 2.48
CA ALA A 217 -16.94 -2.22 3.31
C ALA A 217 -17.80 -3.46 3.14
N SER A 218 -17.17 -4.62 3.16
CA SER A 218 -17.82 -5.93 3.13
C SER A 218 -17.05 -6.88 4.04
N HIS A 219 -17.75 -7.57 4.95
CA HIS A 219 -17.12 -8.50 5.89
C HIS A 219 -15.92 -7.89 6.65
N ASN A 220 -14.71 -8.37 6.37
CA ASN A 220 -13.44 -7.92 6.95
C ASN A 220 -12.64 -7.02 6.00
N GLU A 221 -13.31 -6.41 5.03
CA GLU A 221 -12.70 -5.55 4.01
C GLU A 221 -13.19 -4.11 4.07
N LEU A 222 -12.28 -3.20 3.75
CA LEU A 222 -12.49 -1.77 3.55
C LEU A 222 -12.21 -1.44 2.09
N PHE A 223 -13.08 -0.64 1.48
CA PHE A 223 -12.95 -0.18 0.10
C PHE A 223 -12.80 1.34 0.06
N ILE A 224 -11.77 1.80 -0.64
CA ILE A 224 -11.53 3.22 -0.92
C ILE A 224 -11.51 3.37 -2.45
N CYS A 225 -12.26 4.34 -2.97
CA CYS A 225 -12.42 4.52 -4.40
C CYS A 225 -11.64 5.72 -4.91
N TYR A 226 -11.05 5.56 -6.09
CA TYR A 226 -10.25 6.57 -6.75
C TYR A 226 -10.70 6.75 -8.20
N ASP A 227 -10.70 7.98 -8.70
CA ASP A 227 -10.81 8.24 -10.13
C ASP A 227 -9.53 7.82 -10.88
N ARG A 228 -9.52 8.04 -12.19
CA ARG A 228 -8.38 7.71 -13.06
C ARG A 228 -7.16 8.63 -12.89
N GLN A 229 -7.29 9.67 -12.06
CA GLN A 229 -6.24 10.61 -11.69
C GLN A 229 -5.82 10.41 -10.22
N TRP A 230 -6.19 9.28 -9.62
CA TRP A 230 -5.90 8.92 -8.23
C TRP A 230 -6.47 9.89 -7.19
N GLN A 231 -7.50 10.66 -7.54
CA GLN A 231 -8.25 11.46 -6.58
C GLN A 231 -9.30 10.58 -5.91
N VAL A 232 -9.46 10.76 -4.60
CA VAL A 232 -10.48 10.03 -3.83
C VAL A 232 -11.87 10.44 -4.32
N ILE A 233 -12.71 9.45 -4.58
CA ILE A 233 -14.12 9.62 -4.94
C ILE A 233 -15.03 8.84 -3.98
N ASP A 234 -16.32 9.13 -4.02
CA ASP A 234 -17.31 8.28 -3.37
C ASP A 234 -17.31 6.89 -4.02
N CYS A 235 -17.24 5.84 -3.19
CA CYS A 235 -17.52 4.51 -3.68
C CYS A 235 -18.99 4.38 -4.12
N PRO A 236 -19.27 3.77 -5.28
CA PRO A 236 -20.63 3.45 -5.67
C PRO A 236 -21.35 2.62 -4.61
N LYS A 237 -22.66 2.85 -4.46
CA LYS A 237 -23.51 2.18 -3.47
C LYS A 237 -24.23 0.97 -4.04
#